data_AF-A0A3D5NYS7-F1
#
_entry.id   AF-A0A3D5NYS7-F1
#
_cell.length_a   1.000
_cell.length_b   1.000
_cell.length_c   1.000
_cell.angle_alpha   90.00
_cell.angle_beta   90.00
_cell.angle_gamma   90.00
#
_symmetry.space_group_name_H-M   'P 1'
#
loop_
_entity.id
_entity.type
_entity.pdbx_description
1 polymer ?
#
loop_
_entity_poly.entity_id
_entity_poly.type
_entity_poly.pdbx_seq_one_letter_code
_entity_poly.pdbx_strand_id
1 'polypeptide(L)'
;SILSASGSFISLEITNSTDAARTWTLINAPSLVVDIPAQSMVNFIFPAPSPGTYVYGDTSRIQRTRGLSGMLVREPPTDEAARVFHWDLAEWDVSWLDALSVGNVPDFSSFRPANFTINGLSAPDILTAPETQFSGQIGDGVRIHVTNSGLLPHTLHFHGYHVSVVSRNGVILNGGLIKDSVPVPAGESATLWMVLDKVGTYPVYDAGLLSVTGNGVWPNGMLLHIVVGGTP
;
A
#
# COMPACT_ATOMS: atom_id res chain seq x y z
N SER A 1 -5.39 -8.28 -2.31
CA SER A 1 -6.86 -8.21 -2.23
C SER A 1 -7.26 -7.12 -1.26
N ILE A 2 -8.12 -6.18 -1.68
CA ILE A 2 -8.64 -5.12 -0.81
C ILE A 2 -9.87 -5.69 -0.09
N LEU A 3 -9.89 -5.57 1.24
CA LEU A 3 -11.04 -5.94 2.06
C LEU A 3 -11.64 -4.64 2.62
N SER A 4 -12.94 -4.45 2.44
CA SER A 4 -13.73 -3.42 3.10
C SER A 4 -14.78 -4.09 3.98
N ALA A 5 -15.02 -3.55 5.18
CA ALA A 5 -15.94 -4.13 6.15
C ALA A 5 -16.94 -3.10 6.67
N SER A 6 -18.23 -3.45 6.62
CA SER A 6 -19.31 -2.75 7.33
C SER A 6 -19.81 -3.63 8.49
N GLY A 7 -19.71 -3.15 9.73
CA GLY A 7 -20.21 -3.86 10.91
C GLY A 7 -19.22 -3.90 12.08
N SER A 8 -19.60 -4.60 13.16
CA SER A 8 -18.77 -4.76 14.36
C SER A 8 -17.72 -5.87 14.25
N PHE A 9 -17.86 -6.76 13.26
CA PHE A 9 -16.99 -7.93 13.07
C PHE A 9 -16.69 -8.16 11.59
N ILE A 10 -15.55 -8.78 11.32
CA ILE A 10 -15.11 -9.24 10.01
C ILE A 10 -14.97 -10.76 10.08
N SER A 11 -15.57 -11.46 9.11
CA SER A 11 -15.41 -12.90 8.92
C SER A 11 -14.51 -13.13 7.71
N LEU A 12 -13.47 -13.96 7.87
CA LEU A 12 -12.59 -14.34 6.78
C LEU A 12 -12.51 -15.86 6.68
N GLU A 13 -12.54 -16.33 5.43
CA GLU A 13 -12.15 -17.68 5.04
C GLU A 13 -10.85 -17.58 4.26
N ILE A 14 -9.81 -18.28 4.70
CA ILE A 14 -8.52 -18.31 4.01
C ILE A 14 -8.17 -19.75 3.68
N THR A 15 -7.91 -20.00 2.40
CA THR A 15 -7.38 -21.27 1.90
C THR A 15 -5.88 -21.14 1.65
N ASN A 16 -5.08 -21.97 2.30
CA ASN A 16 -3.66 -22.12 2.02
C ASN A 16 -3.44 -23.33 1.11
N SER A 17 -3.26 -23.07 -0.18
CA SER A 17 -2.95 -24.08 -1.19
C SER A 17 -1.45 -24.38 -1.33
N THR A 18 -0.60 -23.83 -0.44
CA THR A 18 0.84 -24.07 -0.45
C THR A 18 1.21 -25.29 0.41
N ASP A 19 2.43 -25.77 0.26
CA ASP A 19 3.02 -26.89 0.99
C ASP A 19 3.58 -26.51 2.37
N ALA A 20 3.62 -25.21 2.69
CA ALA A 20 4.09 -24.68 3.95
C ALA A 20 2.96 -24.03 4.74
N ALA A 21 3.01 -24.16 6.07
CA ALA A 21 2.12 -23.40 6.95
C ALA A 21 2.40 -21.89 6.82
N ARG A 22 1.33 -21.10 6.94
CA ARG A 22 1.34 -19.63 6.90
C ARG A 22 0.60 -19.06 8.08
N THR A 23 0.74 -17.76 8.26
CA THR A 23 0.00 -17.01 9.26
C THR A 23 -0.79 -15.88 8.62
N TRP A 24 -1.82 -15.43 9.30
CA TRP A 24 -2.50 -14.19 8.99
C TRP A 24 -2.59 -13.33 10.25
N THR A 25 -2.30 -12.03 10.11
CA THR A 25 -2.45 -11.06 11.20
C THR A 25 -2.73 -9.67 10.63
N LEU A 26 -3.29 -8.78 11.46
CA LEU A 26 -3.27 -7.34 11.21
C LEU A 26 -2.04 -6.72 11.84
N ILE A 27 -1.14 -6.21 11.00
CA ILE A 27 0.11 -5.58 11.42
C ILE A 27 -0.19 -4.25 12.12
N ASN A 28 0.46 -4.03 13.25
CA ASN A 28 0.30 -2.83 14.09
C ASN A 28 -1.15 -2.56 14.57
N ALA A 29 -2.02 -3.57 14.55
CA ALA A 29 -3.38 -3.53 15.09
C ALA A 29 -3.54 -4.57 16.22
N PRO A 30 -4.69 -4.64 16.92
CA PRO A 30 -4.91 -5.60 17.99
C PRO A 30 -4.58 -7.04 17.57
N SER A 31 -3.89 -7.75 18.47
CA SER A 31 -3.10 -8.95 18.24
C SER A 31 -3.93 -10.22 17.96
N LEU A 32 -4.53 -10.32 16.78
CA LEU A 32 -4.97 -11.60 16.24
C LEU A 32 -3.89 -12.15 15.30
N VAL A 33 -3.36 -13.32 15.64
CA VAL A 33 -2.55 -14.15 14.73
C VAL A 33 -3.33 -15.43 14.51
N VAL A 34 -3.52 -15.79 13.25
CA VAL A 34 -4.20 -17.01 12.83
C VAL A 34 -3.20 -17.89 12.10
N ASP A 35 -3.02 -19.11 12.60
CA ASP A 35 -2.23 -20.14 11.91
C ASP A 35 -3.07 -20.79 10.81
N ILE A 36 -2.46 -20.95 9.64
CA ILE A 36 -3.08 -21.51 8.44
C ILE A 36 -2.20 -22.65 7.93
N PRO A 37 -2.45 -23.90 8.36
CA PRO A 37 -1.68 -25.06 7.94
C PRO A 37 -1.58 -25.21 6.42
N ALA A 38 -0.54 -25.89 5.94
CA ALA A 38 -0.40 -26.24 4.52
C ALA A 38 -1.62 -27.04 4.04
N GLN A 39 -2.04 -26.83 2.78
CA GLN A 39 -3.15 -27.54 2.15
C GLN A 39 -4.45 -27.53 2.98
N SER A 40 -4.74 -26.41 3.65
CA SER A 40 -5.88 -26.30 4.56
C SER A 40 -6.71 -25.05 4.34
N MET A 41 -7.90 -25.03 4.94
CA MET A 41 -8.79 -23.89 4.99
C MET A 41 -9.09 -23.55 6.44
N VAL A 42 -9.01 -22.27 6.79
CA VAL A 42 -9.33 -21.77 8.13
C VAL A 42 -10.37 -20.66 8.01
N ASN A 43 -11.37 -20.72 8.90
CA ASN A 43 -12.42 -19.72 9.06
C ASN A 43 -12.27 -19.05 10.42
N PHE A 44 -12.29 -17.72 10.46
CA PHE A 44 -12.21 -16.98 11.72
C PHE A 44 -12.93 -15.64 11.64
N ILE A 45 -13.33 -15.15 12.82
CA ILE A 45 -14.04 -13.88 12.99
C ILE A 45 -13.25 -13.03 13.98
N PHE A 46 -13.16 -11.73 13.71
CA PHE A 46 -12.53 -10.78 14.62
C PHE A 46 -13.28 -9.44 14.64
N PRO A 47 -13.17 -8.66 15.73
CA PRO A 47 -13.77 -7.33 15.79
C PRO A 47 -13.23 -6.43 14.68
N ALA A 48 -14.11 -5.71 13.99
CA ALA A 48 -13.67 -4.73 12.99
C ALA A 48 -12.80 -3.65 13.69
N PRO A 49 -11.59 -3.36 13.18
CA PRO A 49 -10.72 -2.35 13.79
C PRO A 49 -11.35 -0.97 13.66
N SER A 50 -10.86 0.07 14.34
CA SER A 50 -11.32 1.46 14.13
C SER A 50 -11.26 1.91 12.65
N PRO A 51 -11.96 2.97 12.23
CA PRO A 51 -11.74 3.53 10.89
C PRO A 51 -10.27 3.88 10.67
N GLY A 52 -9.72 3.48 9.52
CA GLY A 52 -8.31 3.65 9.18
C GLY A 52 -7.82 2.66 8.12
N THR A 53 -6.52 2.76 7.84
CA THR A 53 -5.80 1.87 6.91
C THR A 53 -4.96 0.89 7.71
N TYR A 54 -5.04 -0.39 7.38
CA TYR A 54 -4.31 -1.46 8.04
C TYR A 54 -3.60 -2.33 7.02
N VAL A 55 -2.43 -2.86 7.40
CA VAL A 55 -1.77 -3.93 6.65
C VAL A 55 -2.19 -5.25 7.28
N TYR A 56 -2.72 -6.18 6.48
CA TYR A 56 -2.78 -7.59 6.88
C TYR A 56 -1.68 -8.37 6.17
N GLY A 57 -1.26 -9.50 6.74
CA GLY A 57 -0.32 -10.40 6.07
C GLY A 57 0.26 -11.45 6.99
N ASP A 58 1.21 -12.21 6.45
CA ASP A 58 1.99 -13.17 7.20
C ASP A 58 2.85 -12.48 8.27
N THR A 59 3.02 -13.09 9.44
CA THR A 59 3.87 -12.58 10.52
C THR A 59 5.33 -12.43 10.08
N SER A 60 5.79 -13.29 9.16
CA SER A 60 7.10 -13.19 8.53
C SER A 60 7.16 -12.04 7.52
N ARG A 61 8.05 -11.08 7.77
CA ARG A 61 8.30 -9.95 6.86
C ARG A 61 8.69 -10.42 5.46
N ILE A 62 9.49 -11.50 5.37
CA ILE A 62 9.95 -12.07 4.11
C ILE A 62 8.80 -12.68 3.29
N GLN A 63 7.78 -13.20 3.95
CA GLN A 63 6.61 -13.73 3.23
C GLN A 63 5.74 -12.59 2.70
N ARG A 64 5.61 -11.48 3.46
CA ARG A 64 4.87 -10.30 3.02
C ARG A 64 5.44 -9.68 1.74
N THR A 65 6.77 -9.60 1.63
CA THR A 65 7.45 -9.07 0.44
C THR A 65 7.30 -9.95 -0.79
N ARG A 66 6.73 -11.14 -0.63
CA ARG A 66 6.40 -12.08 -1.71
C ARG A 66 4.90 -12.10 -2.03
N GLY A 67 4.17 -11.08 -1.60
CA GLY A 67 2.74 -10.93 -1.84
C GLY A 67 1.84 -11.57 -0.78
N LEU A 68 2.38 -12.06 0.35
CA LEU A 68 1.57 -12.51 1.49
C LEU A 68 1.21 -11.34 2.43
N SER A 69 0.84 -10.21 1.85
CA SER A 69 0.28 -9.05 2.53
C SER A 69 -0.78 -8.35 1.67
N GLY A 70 -1.54 -7.48 2.31
CA GLY A 70 -2.47 -6.61 1.62
C GLY A 70 -3.04 -5.55 2.55
N MET A 71 -3.95 -4.76 1.99
CA MET A 71 -4.58 -3.65 2.69
C MET A 71 -5.98 -4.02 3.16
N LEU A 72 -6.25 -3.76 4.43
CA LEU A 72 -7.61 -3.69 5.00
C LEU A 72 -7.93 -2.22 5.25
N VAL A 73 -8.98 -1.71 4.62
CA VAL A 73 -9.48 -0.35 4.85
C VAL A 73 -10.82 -0.42 5.56
N ARG A 74 -10.94 0.33 6.65
CA ARG A 74 -12.23 0.65 7.24
C ARG A 74 -12.48 2.15 7.07
N GLU A 75 -13.39 2.50 6.19
CA GLU A 75 -13.77 3.89 5.97
C GLU A 75 -14.46 4.49 7.22
N PRO A 76 -14.30 5.80 7.47
CA PRO A 76 -15.09 6.49 8.46
C PRO A 76 -16.58 6.53 8.04
N PRO A 77 -17.52 6.65 9.00
CA PRO A 77 -18.96 6.64 8.69
C PRO A 77 -19.44 7.79 7.80
N THR A 78 -18.73 8.92 7.83
CA THR A 78 -19.00 10.10 7.01
C THR A 78 -17.89 10.21 5.97
N ASP A 79 -18.21 9.86 4.73
CA ASP A 79 -17.27 9.94 3.63
C ASP A 79 -17.50 11.20 2.78
N GLU A 80 -16.59 12.16 2.89
CA GLU A 80 -16.57 13.39 2.09
C GLU A 80 -15.67 13.26 0.84
N ALA A 81 -15.04 12.10 0.62
CA ALA A 81 -14.13 11.90 -0.51
C ALA A 81 -14.89 11.75 -1.82
N ALA A 82 -14.60 12.62 -2.79
CA ALA A 82 -15.02 12.42 -4.17
C ALA A 82 -14.17 11.35 -4.87
N ARG A 83 -12.95 11.12 -4.38
CA ARG A 83 -11.97 10.16 -4.91
C ARG A 83 -11.26 9.43 -3.78
N VAL A 84 -11.14 8.11 -3.90
CA VAL A 84 -10.42 7.26 -2.95
C VAL A 84 -9.40 6.41 -3.70
N PHE A 85 -8.14 6.50 -3.29
CA PHE A 85 -7.04 5.72 -3.85
C PHE A 85 -6.47 4.75 -2.81
N HIS A 86 -6.02 3.60 -3.27
CA HIS A 86 -5.37 2.58 -2.45
C HIS A 86 -4.00 2.31 -3.05
N TRP A 87 -2.93 2.63 -2.33
CA TRP A 87 -1.55 2.48 -2.77
C TRP A 87 -0.81 1.53 -1.85
N ASP A 88 -0.42 0.37 -2.38
CA ASP A 88 0.47 -0.55 -1.70
C ASP A 88 1.89 -0.41 -2.28
N LEU A 89 2.81 0.06 -1.45
CA LEU A 89 4.20 0.27 -1.78
C LEU A 89 4.97 -1.03 -1.57
N ALA A 90 5.75 -1.43 -2.58
CA ALA A 90 6.61 -2.59 -2.50
C ALA A 90 7.84 -2.44 -3.41
N GLU A 91 8.88 -3.18 -3.06
CA GLU A 91 10.11 -3.27 -3.81
C GLU A 91 10.53 -4.73 -4.04
N TRP A 92 11.17 -4.97 -5.18
CA TRP A 92 11.41 -6.31 -5.71
C TRP A 92 12.88 -6.52 -6.03
N ASP A 93 13.45 -7.56 -5.42
CA ASP A 93 14.79 -8.05 -5.69
C ASP A 93 14.75 -9.09 -6.82
N VAL A 94 15.35 -8.75 -7.96
CA VAL A 94 15.35 -9.60 -9.16
C VAL A 94 16.03 -10.94 -8.89
N SER A 95 17.11 -10.96 -8.10
CA SER A 95 17.82 -12.21 -7.78
C SER A 95 16.97 -13.14 -6.92
N TRP A 96 16.16 -12.57 -6.02
CA TRP A 96 15.20 -13.35 -5.24
C TRP A 96 14.09 -13.89 -6.12
N LEU A 97 13.53 -13.06 -6.99
CA LEU A 97 12.49 -13.48 -7.94
C LEU A 97 12.99 -14.60 -8.86
N ASP A 98 14.19 -14.48 -9.41
CA ASP A 98 14.81 -15.50 -10.27
C ASP A 98 14.98 -16.82 -9.51
N ALA A 99 15.54 -16.79 -8.30
CA ALA A 99 15.69 -17.99 -7.49
C ALA A 99 14.34 -18.64 -7.15
N LEU A 100 13.34 -17.84 -6.76
CA LEU A 100 11.99 -18.33 -6.46
C LEU A 100 11.30 -18.93 -7.70
N SER A 101 11.53 -18.37 -8.89
CA SER A 101 10.91 -18.83 -10.14
C SER A 101 11.28 -20.27 -10.53
N VAL A 102 12.44 -20.74 -10.04
CA VAL A 102 12.94 -22.11 -10.26
C VAL A 102 12.89 -22.98 -8.99
N GLY A 103 12.18 -22.52 -7.96
CA GLY A 103 11.98 -23.28 -6.71
C GLY A 103 13.14 -23.22 -5.71
N ASN A 104 14.12 -22.33 -5.90
CA ASN A 104 15.20 -22.13 -4.93
C ASN A 104 14.78 -21.18 -3.81
N VAL A 105 15.48 -21.27 -2.68
CA VAL A 105 15.34 -20.34 -1.56
C VAL A 105 16.44 -19.26 -1.66
N PRO A 106 16.09 -17.98 -1.88
CA PRO A 106 17.08 -16.90 -1.89
C PRO A 106 17.78 -16.73 -0.55
N ASP A 107 18.99 -16.17 -0.56
CA ASP A 107 19.61 -15.65 0.67
C ASP A 107 18.88 -14.36 1.08
N PHE A 108 17.97 -14.50 2.05
CA PHE A 108 17.16 -13.38 2.52
C PHE A 108 17.94 -12.26 3.20
N SER A 109 19.22 -12.47 3.54
CA SER A 109 20.09 -11.43 4.08
C SER A 109 20.70 -10.52 3.00
N SER A 110 20.64 -10.95 1.73
CA SER A 110 21.25 -10.26 0.60
C SER A 110 20.31 -9.28 -0.12
N PHE A 111 19.19 -8.90 0.49
CA PHE A 111 18.14 -8.09 -0.14
C PHE A 111 18.67 -6.79 -0.77
N ARG A 112 18.58 -6.70 -2.10
CA ARG A 112 18.98 -5.57 -2.93
C ARG A 112 17.92 -5.35 -4.02
N PRO A 113 16.83 -4.65 -3.69
CA PRO A 113 15.74 -4.43 -4.64
C PRO A 113 16.18 -3.54 -5.79
N ALA A 114 15.65 -3.83 -6.97
CA ALA A 114 15.95 -3.12 -8.21
C ALA A 114 14.68 -2.57 -8.89
N ASN A 115 13.49 -3.02 -8.50
CA ASN A 115 12.21 -2.51 -9.00
C ASN A 115 11.33 -2.06 -7.84
N PHE A 116 10.54 -1.02 -8.07
CA PHE A 116 9.76 -0.34 -7.03
C PHE A 116 8.37 -0.05 -7.59
N THR A 117 7.34 -0.37 -6.83
CA THR A 117 5.98 -0.41 -7.37
C THR A 117 4.94 0.15 -6.41
N ILE A 118 3.92 0.78 -6.96
CA ILE A 118 2.65 1.01 -6.28
C ILE A 118 1.65 0.05 -6.90
N ASN A 119 0.99 -0.77 -6.07
CA ASN A 119 0.02 -1.79 -6.53
C ASN A 119 0.61 -2.78 -7.54
N GLY A 120 1.91 -3.06 -7.46
CA GLY A 120 2.61 -3.93 -8.41
C GLY A 120 2.94 -3.27 -9.75
N LEU A 121 2.64 -1.98 -9.93
CA LEU A 121 2.94 -1.21 -11.14
C LEU A 121 4.10 -0.24 -10.92
N SER A 122 4.88 -0.02 -11.97
CA SER A 122 5.95 0.98 -12.03
C SER A 122 5.78 1.85 -13.28
N ALA A 123 6.41 3.02 -13.32
CA ALA A 123 6.37 3.84 -14.53
C ALA A 123 7.05 3.12 -15.71
N PRO A 124 6.50 3.21 -16.93
CA PRO A 124 5.38 4.07 -17.33
C PRO A 124 3.98 3.50 -17.03
N ASP A 125 3.84 2.20 -16.76
CA ASP A 125 2.52 1.53 -16.67
C ASP A 125 1.62 2.11 -15.56
N ILE A 126 2.22 2.50 -14.43
CA ILE A 126 1.51 3.15 -13.32
C ILE A 126 0.81 4.46 -13.71
N LEU A 127 1.25 5.14 -14.79
CA LEU A 127 0.73 6.44 -15.20
C LEU A 127 -0.65 6.35 -15.83
N THR A 128 -1.01 5.20 -16.37
CA THR A 128 -2.24 5.00 -17.16
C THR A 128 -3.15 3.92 -16.60
N ALA A 129 -2.69 3.14 -15.62
CA ALA A 129 -3.49 2.06 -15.07
C ALA A 129 -4.68 2.61 -14.25
N PRO A 130 -5.92 2.10 -14.45
CA PRO A 130 -7.12 2.62 -13.77
C PRO A 130 -7.03 2.65 -12.24
N GLU A 131 -6.29 1.73 -11.64
CA GLU A 131 -6.09 1.59 -10.20
C GLU A 131 -5.13 2.62 -9.59
N THR A 132 -4.29 3.26 -10.40
CA THR A 132 -3.28 4.25 -9.95
C THR A 132 -3.42 5.60 -10.66
N GLN A 133 -4.25 5.70 -11.70
CA GLN A 133 -4.53 6.94 -12.41
C GLN A 133 -5.17 7.94 -11.44
N PHE A 134 -4.38 8.91 -10.99
CA PHE A 134 -4.83 9.92 -10.06
C PHE A 134 -5.39 11.13 -10.82
N SER A 135 -6.68 11.09 -11.17
CA SER A 135 -7.36 12.20 -11.85
C SER A 135 -8.60 12.72 -11.11
N GLY A 136 -8.89 14.02 -11.28
CA GLY A 136 -10.03 14.67 -10.63
C GLY A 136 -10.33 16.08 -11.14
N GLN A 137 -11.32 16.71 -10.50
CA GLN A 137 -11.75 18.08 -10.78
C GLN A 137 -11.41 19.01 -9.61
N ILE A 138 -11.38 20.32 -9.86
CA ILE A 138 -11.23 21.30 -8.78
C ILE A 138 -12.37 21.14 -7.78
N GLY A 139 -12.04 21.11 -6.49
CA GLY A 139 -12.95 20.92 -5.37
C GLY A 139 -13.09 19.48 -4.92
N ASP A 140 -12.60 18.49 -5.69
CA ASP A 140 -12.64 17.09 -5.27
C ASP A 140 -11.81 16.90 -3.98
N GLY A 141 -12.47 16.42 -2.93
CA GLY A 141 -11.81 15.85 -1.77
C GLY A 141 -11.23 14.49 -2.11
N VAL A 142 -9.94 14.28 -1.82
CA VAL A 142 -9.22 13.06 -2.16
C VAL A 142 -8.71 12.39 -0.89
N ARG A 143 -9.04 11.11 -0.75
CA ARG A 143 -8.46 10.23 0.27
C ARG A 143 -7.48 9.25 -0.39
N ILE A 144 -6.34 9.05 0.25
CA ILE A 144 -5.32 8.09 -0.21
C ILE A 144 -4.98 7.17 0.96
N HIS A 145 -5.31 5.90 0.83
CA HIS A 145 -4.89 4.85 1.74
C HIS A 145 -3.55 4.32 1.25
N VAL A 146 -2.51 4.42 2.08
CA VAL A 146 -1.17 3.97 1.74
C VAL A 146 -0.75 2.87 2.71
N THR A 147 -0.27 1.75 2.17
CA THR A 147 0.42 0.69 2.91
C THR A 147 1.82 0.51 2.36
N ASN A 148 2.78 0.17 3.22
CA ASN A 148 4.10 -0.27 2.79
C ASN A 148 4.27 -1.75 3.13
N SER A 149 4.05 -2.61 2.13
CA SER A 149 4.22 -4.06 2.21
C SER A 149 5.68 -4.51 2.06
N GLY A 150 6.57 -3.57 1.72
CA GLY A 150 8.00 -3.74 1.55
C GLY A 150 8.83 -3.90 2.83
N LEU A 151 10.14 -4.03 2.64
CA LEU A 151 11.19 -3.99 3.65
C LEU A 151 11.87 -2.62 3.75
N LEU A 152 11.79 -1.78 2.72
CA LEU A 152 12.39 -0.46 2.70
C LEU A 152 11.41 0.64 3.13
N PRO A 153 11.88 1.72 3.77
CA PRO A 153 11.05 2.90 3.98
C PRO A 153 10.88 3.67 2.67
N HIS A 154 9.68 4.20 2.44
CA HIS A 154 9.35 5.04 1.28
C HIS A 154 8.90 6.43 1.73
N THR A 155 9.13 7.46 0.92
CA THR A 155 8.67 8.82 1.19
C THR A 155 7.94 9.39 -0.02
N LEU A 156 6.61 9.40 0.04
CA LEU A 156 5.79 9.92 -1.05
C LEU A 156 5.80 11.45 -1.03
N HIS A 157 6.29 12.06 -2.10
CA HIS A 157 6.33 13.51 -2.28
C HIS A 157 5.28 13.96 -3.31
N PHE A 158 4.52 14.99 -2.97
CA PHE A 158 3.38 15.49 -3.74
C PHE A 158 3.69 16.87 -4.31
N HIS A 159 3.95 16.98 -5.61
CA HIS A 159 4.20 18.28 -6.23
C HIS A 159 2.93 19.14 -6.23
N GLY A 160 3.09 20.43 -5.95
CA GLY A 160 1.99 21.39 -5.96
C GLY A 160 1.00 21.26 -4.81
N TYR A 161 1.08 20.22 -3.97
CA TYR A 161 0.12 19.95 -2.92
C TYR A 161 0.80 19.70 -1.58
N HIS A 162 0.14 20.16 -0.52
CA HIS A 162 0.36 19.61 0.80
C HIS A 162 -0.79 18.64 1.10
N VAL A 163 -0.45 17.52 1.73
CA VAL A 163 -1.40 16.49 2.15
C VAL A 163 -1.48 16.46 3.67
N SER A 164 -2.68 16.29 4.19
CA SER A 164 -2.90 16.05 5.62
C SER A 164 -2.76 14.56 5.89
N VAL A 165 -1.87 14.18 6.80
CA VAL A 165 -1.80 12.81 7.33
C VAL A 165 -2.88 12.66 8.40
N VAL A 166 -3.98 11.99 8.04
CA VAL A 166 -5.18 11.81 8.87
C VAL A 166 -5.00 10.67 9.86
N SER A 167 -4.37 9.57 9.44
CA SER A 167 -4.11 8.42 10.31
C SER A 167 -2.76 7.77 10.00
N ARG A 168 -2.20 7.08 10.99
CA ARG A 168 -1.04 6.19 10.84
C ARG A 168 -1.28 4.89 11.59
N ASN A 169 -1.03 3.74 10.96
CA ASN A 169 -1.22 2.42 11.57
C ASN A 169 -2.60 2.27 12.23
N GLY A 170 -3.64 2.81 11.58
CA GLY A 170 -5.02 2.79 12.10
C GLY A 170 -5.30 3.73 13.29
N VAL A 171 -4.35 4.58 13.67
CA VAL A 171 -4.52 5.59 14.72
C VAL A 171 -4.76 6.96 14.09
N ILE A 172 -5.90 7.58 14.41
CA ILE A 172 -6.26 8.91 13.94
C ILE A 172 -5.35 9.96 14.58
N LEU A 173 -4.84 10.89 13.76
CA LEU A 173 -4.04 12.02 14.19
C LEU A 173 -4.94 13.26 14.29
N ASN A 174 -5.42 13.57 15.49
CA ASN A 174 -6.27 14.74 15.74
C ASN A 174 -5.52 16.04 15.37
N GLY A 175 -5.99 16.73 14.33
CA GLY A 175 -5.42 17.97 13.80
C GLY A 175 -4.63 17.81 12.50
N GLY A 176 -4.28 16.58 12.09
CA GLY A 176 -3.56 16.27 10.86
C GLY A 176 -2.14 16.85 10.80
N LEU A 177 -1.17 16.06 10.34
CA LEU A 177 0.14 16.63 9.99
C LEU A 177 0.13 17.00 8.51
N ILE A 178 0.16 18.30 8.21
CA ILE A 178 0.24 18.80 6.84
C ILE A 178 1.70 18.70 6.37
N LYS A 179 1.93 17.98 5.27
CA LYS A 179 3.26 17.72 4.71
C LYS A 179 3.20 17.72 3.18
N ASP A 180 4.29 18.07 2.52
CA ASP A 180 4.48 17.81 1.09
C ASP A 180 5.05 16.39 0.84
N SER A 181 5.69 15.82 1.85
CA SER A 181 6.44 14.57 1.79
C SER A 181 6.08 13.69 2.99
N VAL A 182 5.55 12.51 2.72
CA VAL A 182 5.02 11.62 3.75
C VAL A 182 5.88 10.34 3.83
N PRO A 183 6.67 10.16 4.91
CA PRO A 183 7.37 8.92 5.14
C PRO A 183 6.39 7.82 5.58
N VAL A 184 6.51 6.66 4.95
CA VAL A 184 5.78 5.42 5.23
C VAL A 184 6.81 4.31 5.46
N PRO A 185 7.20 4.04 6.72
CA PRO A 185 8.15 2.98 7.05
C PRO A 185 7.65 1.58 6.66
N ALA A 186 8.59 0.62 6.59
CA ALA A 186 8.30 -0.76 6.22
C ALA A 186 7.32 -1.45 7.19
N GLY A 187 6.20 -1.92 6.65
CA GLY A 187 5.10 -2.54 7.40
C GLY A 187 4.14 -1.55 8.05
N GLU A 188 4.25 -0.25 7.76
CA GLU A 188 3.33 0.77 8.25
C GLU A 188 2.28 1.17 7.22
N SER A 189 1.26 1.90 7.69
CA SER A 189 0.20 2.49 6.86
C SER A 189 -0.04 3.96 7.20
N ALA A 190 -0.61 4.69 6.24
CA ALA A 190 -1.09 6.05 6.42
C ALA A 190 -2.41 6.26 5.68
N THR A 191 -3.28 7.13 6.19
CA THR A 191 -4.39 7.73 5.43
C THR A 191 -4.08 9.18 5.20
N LEU A 192 -4.13 9.61 3.93
CA LEU A 192 -3.87 10.98 3.51
C LEU A 192 -5.16 11.64 3.04
N TRP A 193 -5.24 12.94 3.23
CA TRP A 193 -6.34 13.78 2.74
C TRP A 193 -5.81 15.03 2.07
N MET A 194 -6.43 15.41 0.96
CA MET A 194 -6.17 16.66 0.25
C MET A 194 -7.40 17.11 -0.54
N VAL A 195 -7.39 18.36 -1.00
CA VAL A 195 -8.40 18.89 -1.91
C VAL A 195 -7.70 19.35 -3.19
N LEU A 196 -8.22 18.97 -4.34
CA LEU A 196 -7.71 19.44 -5.63
C LEU A 196 -8.13 20.90 -5.83
N ASP A 197 -7.18 21.84 -5.75
CA ASP A 197 -7.47 23.28 -5.75
C ASP A 197 -6.97 24.05 -6.98
N LYS A 198 -6.32 23.36 -7.93
CA LYS A 198 -5.72 23.96 -9.13
C LYS A 198 -5.63 22.98 -10.30
N VAL A 199 -5.86 23.48 -11.52
CA VAL A 199 -5.73 22.71 -12.77
C VAL A 199 -4.26 22.46 -13.09
N GLY A 200 -3.93 21.24 -13.51
CA GLY A 200 -2.59 20.91 -13.98
C GLY A 200 -2.27 19.42 -13.88
N THR A 201 -1.02 19.10 -14.22
CA THR A 201 -0.43 17.77 -14.05
C THR A 201 0.73 17.90 -13.08
N TYR A 202 0.65 17.22 -11.93
CA TYR A 202 1.61 17.35 -10.84
C TYR A 202 2.23 15.99 -10.48
N PRO A 203 3.56 15.85 -10.53
CA PRO A 203 4.21 14.60 -10.12
C PRO A 203 3.95 14.21 -8.67
N VAL A 204 3.75 12.91 -8.47
CA VAL A 204 3.85 12.26 -7.16
C VAL A 204 4.85 11.12 -7.30
N TYR A 205 5.85 11.10 -6.43
CA TYR A 205 6.88 10.06 -6.49
C TYR A 205 7.46 9.73 -5.13
N ASP A 206 8.12 8.58 -5.03
CA ASP A 206 8.96 8.29 -3.87
C ASP A 206 10.28 9.08 -3.95
N ALA A 207 10.51 9.97 -2.97
CA ALA A 207 11.69 10.80 -2.88
C ALA A 207 13.01 10.02 -2.64
N GLY A 208 12.94 8.72 -2.37
CA GLY A 208 14.09 7.83 -2.51
C GLY A 208 14.50 7.70 -3.99
N LEU A 209 15.64 8.26 -4.39
CA LEU A 209 16.07 8.31 -5.80
C LEU A 209 16.17 6.94 -6.50
N LEU A 210 16.45 5.87 -5.75
CA LEU A 210 16.43 4.51 -6.31
C LEU A 210 15.01 4.05 -6.67
N SER A 211 14.02 4.51 -5.92
CA SER A 211 12.61 4.13 -6.07
C SER A 211 11.93 4.70 -7.31
N VAL A 212 12.58 5.64 -8.02
CA VAL A 212 12.16 6.17 -9.32
C VAL A 212 12.96 5.57 -10.48
N THR A 213 13.57 4.40 -10.25
CA THR A 213 14.27 3.60 -11.25
C THR A 213 13.71 2.18 -11.31
N GLY A 214 13.99 1.49 -12.41
CA GLY A 214 13.62 0.10 -12.65
C GLY A 214 14.81 -0.60 -13.26
N ASN A 215 15.43 -1.49 -12.50
CA ASN A 215 16.71 -2.12 -12.83
C ASN A 215 17.79 -1.10 -13.26
N GLY A 216 17.87 0.03 -12.56
CA GLY A 216 18.83 1.11 -12.85
C GLY A 216 18.43 2.05 -14.00
N VAL A 217 17.29 1.84 -14.66
CA VAL A 217 16.78 2.69 -15.74
C VAL A 217 15.83 3.75 -15.19
N TRP A 218 15.98 5.00 -15.66
CA TRP A 218 15.12 6.14 -15.33
C TRP A 218 14.51 6.75 -16.61
N PRO A 219 13.27 7.27 -16.59
CA PRO A 219 12.32 7.26 -15.47
C PRO A 219 11.58 5.92 -15.37
N ASN A 220 11.40 5.43 -14.15
CA ASN A 220 10.65 4.22 -13.85
C ASN A 220 10.15 4.26 -12.38
N GLY A 221 9.73 3.13 -11.82
CA GLY A 221 9.46 2.99 -10.39
C GLY A 221 8.17 3.68 -9.91
N MET A 222 8.18 4.14 -8.66
CA MET A 222 7.05 4.84 -8.02
C MET A 222 6.99 6.30 -8.48
N LEU A 223 6.52 6.53 -9.70
CA LEU A 223 6.35 7.84 -10.31
C LEU A 223 5.00 7.92 -11.02
N LEU A 224 4.08 8.73 -10.50
CA LEU A 224 2.76 8.98 -11.09
C LEU A 224 2.44 10.48 -11.16
N HIS A 225 1.29 10.84 -11.72
CA HIS A 225 0.82 12.23 -11.77
C HIS A 225 -0.57 12.37 -11.17
N ILE A 226 -0.78 13.46 -10.43
CA ILE A 226 -2.12 14.03 -10.17
C ILE A 226 -2.51 14.83 -11.41
N VAL A 227 -3.66 14.51 -12.02
CA VAL A 227 -4.20 15.19 -13.19
C VAL A 227 -5.51 15.89 -12.80
N VAL A 228 -5.50 17.22 -12.79
CA VAL A 228 -6.67 18.02 -12.40
C VAL A 228 -7.18 18.81 -13.60
N GLY A 229 -8.48 18.68 -13.90
CA GLY A 229 -9.15 19.47 -14.93
C GLY A 229 -8.89 19.02 -16.38
N GLY A 230 -8.20 17.89 -16.59
CA GLY A 230 -8.13 17.21 -17.88
C GLY A 230 -9.41 16.44 -18.19
N THR A 231 -9.71 16.21 -19.47
CA THR A 231 -10.69 15.19 -19.87
C THR A 231 -10.05 13.80 -19.65
N PRO A 232 -10.78 12.81 -19.08
CA PRO A 232 -10.25 11.47 -18.81
C PRO A 232 -9.64 10.78 -20.04
#